data_AF-A0A9W4L3H7-F1
#
_entry.id   AF-A0A9W4L3H7-F1
#
_cell.length_a   1.000
_cell.length_b   1.000
_cell.length_c   1.000
_cell.angle_alpha   90.00
_cell.angle_beta   90.00
_cell.angle_gamma   90.00
#
_symmetry.space_group_name_H-M   'P 1'
#
loop_
_entity.id
_entity.type
_entity.pdbx_description
1 polymer ?
#
loop_
_entity_poly.entity_id
_entity_poly.type
_entity_poly.pdbx_seq_one_letter_code
_entity_poly.pdbx_strand_id
1 'polypeptide(L)'
;MKATWVRTFLVLGFIGLLLGLLFKYMLPPDLDEIELTDELNPIVAEKKDELIQLANDKGIPVIITAGFRSLAEQNELYEKGRSDSGNIVTNARGGESLHNFGLAIDFALLNKQGEAIWDMSYDGNDNGKSDWMEVVTIAKGLGFDWGGDWAGFKDYPHLQMTFGLSLRELQQGKQPKGQ
;
A
#
# COMPACT_ATOMS: atom_id res chain seq x y z
N MET A 1 29.11 51.72 -1.03
CA MET A 1 27.95 51.53 -0.12
C MET A 1 26.67 50.99 -0.77
N LYS A 2 26.50 50.96 -2.11
CA LYS A 2 25.26 50.43 -2.73
C LYS A 2 25.23 48.90 -2.92
N ALA A 3 26.39 48.24 -3.02
CA ALA A 3 26.49 46.80 -3.30
C ALA A 3 26.14 45.87 -2.12
N THR A 4 26.22 46.36 -0.88
CA THR A 4 25.97 45.55 0.32
C THR A 4 24.49 45.27 0.55
N TRP A 5 23.63 46.28 0.36
CA TRP A 5 22.18 46.14 0.51
C TRP A 5 21.57 45.19 -0.52
N VAL A 6 22.04 45.27 -1.78
CA VAL A 6 21.59 44.35 -2.85
C VAL A 6 21.92 42.90 -2.50
N ARG A 7 23.12 42.64 -1.97
CA ARG A 7 23.52 41.29 -1.52
C ARG A 7 22.65 40.80 -0.35
N THR A 8 22.36 41.65 0.63
CA THR A 8 21.49 41.30 1.77
C THR A 8 20.07 40.93 1.31
N PHE A 9 19.46 41.72 0.41
CA PHE A 9 18.13 41.40 -0.10
C PHE A 9 18.10 40.12 -0.94
N LEU A 10 19.13 39.86 -1.75
CA LEU A 10 19.24 38.61 -2.50
C LEU A 10 19.37 37.39 -1.57
N VAL A 11 20.15 37.50 -0.50
CA VAL A 11 20.29 36.43 0.50
C VAL A 11 18.99 36.19 1.26
N LEU A 12 18.31 37.25 1.72
CA LEU A 12 17.02 37.12 2.39
C LEU A 12 15.93 36.57 1.48
N GLY A 13 15.91 36.98 0.20
CA GLY A 13 15.01 36.43 -0.81
C GLY A 13 15.27 34.94 -1.07
N PHE A 14 16.55 34.54 -1.15
CA PHE A 14 16.93 33.14 -1.31
C PHE A 14 16.57 32.29 -0.09
N ILE A 15 16.79 32.79 1.13
CA ILE A 15 16.36 32.13 2.37
C ILE A 15 14.83 32.02 2.42
N GLY A 16 14.09 33.08 2.07
CA GLY A 16 12.64 33.07 2.01
C GLY A 16 12.10 32.06 1.00
N LEU A 17 12.71 31.96 -0.18
CA LEU A 17 12.40 30.94 -1.19
C LEU A 17 12.67 29.52 -0.66
N LEU A 18 13.85 29.30 -0.06
CA LEU A 18 14.19 28.01 0.54
C LEU A 18 13.22 27.62 1.64
N LEU A 19 12.87 28.55 2.54
CA LEU A 19 11.88 28.34 3.59
C LEU A 19 10.49 28.06 3.01
N GLY A 20 10.09 28.76 1.95
CA GLY A 20 8.82 28.52 1.26
C GLY A 20 8.76 27.14 0.60
N LEU A 21 9.84 26.72 -0.06
CA LEU A 21 9.97 25.36 -0.61
C LEU A 21 9.93 24.32 0.52
N LEU A 22 10.70 24.54 1.59
CA LEU A 22 10.75 23.62 2.74
C LEU A 22 9.40 23.54 3.46
N PHE A 23 8.68 24.65 3.57
CA PHE A 23 7.32 24.71 4.12
C PHE A 23 6.33 23.96 3.24
N LYS A 24 6.41 24.10 1.90
CA LYS A 24 5.63 23.27 0.97
C LYS A 24 5.93 21.77 1.14
N TYR A 25 7.17 21.40 1.44
CA TYR A 25 7.55 20.03 1.79
C TYR A 25 7.15 19.62 3.24
N MET A 26 6.73 20.54 4.11
CA MET A 26 6.20 20.18 5.43
C MET A 26 4.67 20.08 5.47
N LEU A 27 3.97 20.79 4.58
CA LEU A 27 2.52 20.69 4.49
C LEU A 27 2.10 19.29 4.02
N PRO A 28 1.02 18.74 4.60
CA PRO A 28 0.43 17.52 4.06
C PRO A 28 -0.02 17.76 2.62
N PRO A 29 0.14 16.76 1.74
CA PRO A 29 -0.34 16.85 0.37
C PRO A 29 -1.86 17.06 0.37
N ASP A 30 -2.33 17.90 -0.55
CA ASP A 30 -3.75 18.07 -0.79
C ASP A 30 -4.24 16.89 -1.64
N LEU A 31 -4.89 15.92 -0.99
CA LEU A 31 -5.35 14.70 -1.65
C LEU A 31 -6.53 14.97 -2.59
N ASP A 32 -7.23 16.10 -2.44
CA ASP A 32 -8.36 16.48 -3.30
C ASP A 32 -7.88 16.95 -4.69
N GLU A 33 -6.60 17.32 -4.83
CA GLU A 33 -5.98 17.70 -6.12
C GLU A 33 -5.36 16.52 -6.88
N ILE A 34 -5.37 15.31 -6.30
CA ILE A 34 -4.76 14.12 -6.93
C ILE A 34 -5.82 13.35 -7.70
N GLU A 35 -5.59 13.12 -9.00
CA GLU A 35 -6.35 12.12 -9.74
C GLU A 35 -5.95 10.72 -9.25
N LEU A 36 -6.71 10.22 -8.27
CA LEU A 36 -6.61 8.85 -7.79
C LEU A 36 -7.38 7.94 -8.75
N THR A 37 -6.76 6.82 -9.10
CA THR A 37 -7.44 5.72 -9.79
C THR A 37 -8.54 5.16 -8.88
N ASP A 38 -9.61 4.64 -9.47
CA ASP A 38 -10.70 3.91 -8.81
C ASP A 38 -10.60 2.39 -8.99
N GLU A 39 -9.45 1.91 -9.48
CA GLU A 39 -9.19 0.51 -9.77
C GLU A 39 -7.77 0.07 -9.36
N LEU A 40 -7.47 -1.22 -9.52
CA LEU A 40 -6.11 -1.73 -9.34
C LEU A 40 -5.23 -1.28 -10.50
N ASN A 41 -3.97 -0.98 -10.21
CA ASN A 41 -2.97 -0.81 -11.25
C ASN A 41 -2.92 -2.06 -12.16
N PRO A 42 -2.84 -1.92 -13.50
CA PRO A 42 -2.91 -3.06 -14.41
C PRO A 42 -1.87 -4.15 -14.15
N ILE A 43 -0.64 -3.77 -13.77
CA ILE A 43 0.42 -4.74 -13.44
C ILE A 43 0.07 -5.47 -12.14
N VAL A 44 -0.45 -4.75 -11.13
CA VAL A 44 -0.90 -5.36 -9.88
C VAL A 44 -2.07 -6.32 -10.13
N ALA A 45 -3.01 -5.94 -11.00
CA ALA A 45 -4.12 -6.80 -11.40
C ALA A 45 -3.64 -8.08 -12.12
N GLU A 46 -2.71 -7.95 -13.07
CA GLU A 46 -2.08 -9.07 -13.76
C GLU A 46 -1.36 -10.01 -12.77
N LYS A 47 -0.51 -9.46 -11.89
CA LYS A 47 0.25 -10.26 -10.92
C LYS A 47 -0.63 -10.89 -9.85
N LYS A 48 -1.76 -10.26 -9.50
CA LYS A 48 -2.80 -10.85 -8.65
C LYS A 48 -3.43 -12.07 -9.32
N ASP A 49 -3.77 -12.01 -10.60
CA ASP A 49 -4.31 -13.16 -11.34
C ASP A 49 -3.28 -14.28 -11.49
N GLU A 50 -2.02 -13.94 -11.76
CA GLU A 50 -0.91 -14.90 -11.82
C GLU A 50 -0.66 -15.58 -10.46
N LEU A 51 -0.74 -14.84 -9.35
CA LEU A 51 -0.64 -15.37 -8.00
C LEU A 51 -1.73 -16.42 -7.73
N ILE A 52 -2.98 -16.10 -8.04
CA ILE A 52 -4.13 -17.01 -7.86
C ILE A 52 -3.91 -18.28 -8.68
N GLN A 53 -3.49 -18.15 -9.93
CA GLN A 53 -3.25 -19.30 -10.80
C GLN A 53 -2.12 -20.20 -10.25
N LEU A 54 -0.96 -19.62 -9.93
CA LEU A 54 0.20 -20.37 -9.43
C LEU A 54 -0.07 -21.03 -8.06
N ALA A 55 -0.85 -20.39 -7.20
CA ALA A 55 -1.28 -20.99 -5.94
C ALA A 55 -2.24 -22.16 -6.18
N ASN A 56 -3.23 -21.99 -7.07
CA ASN A 56 -4.15 -23.05 -7.45
C ASN A 56 -3.44 -24.26 -8.08
N ASP A 57 -2.41 -24.03 -8.91
CA ASP A 57 -1.59 -25.10 -9.50
C ASP A 57 -0.86 -25.95 -8.44
N LYS A 58 -0.65 -25.38 -7.24
CA LYS A 58 -0.09 -26.07 -6.07
C LYS A 58 -1.16 -26.69 -5.16
N GLY A 59 -2.44 -26.63 -5.56
CA GLY A 59 -3.55 -27.09 -4.74
C GLY A 59 -3.86 -26.19 -3.56
N ILE A 60 -3.49 -24.90 -3.64
CA ILE A 60 -3.71 -23.89 -2.59
C ILE A 60 -4.71 -22.86 -3.11
N PRO A 61 -6.02 -22.99 -2.83
CA PRO A 61 -6.99 -22.04 -3.30
C PRO A 61 -6.91 -20.73 -2.50
N VAL A 62 -6.78 -19.61 -3.21
CA VAL A 62 -6.64 -18.26 -2.65
C VAL A 62 -7.78 -17.38 -3.13
N ILE A 63 -8.29 -16.52 -2.25
CA ILE A 63 -9.19 -15.42 -2.60
C ILE A 63 -8.54 -14.08 -2.29
N ILE A 64 -8.89 -13.07 -3.08
CA ILE A 64 -8.53 -11.68 -2.83
C ILE A 64 -9.66 -11.03 -2.05
N THR A 65 -9.37 -10.60 -0.83
CA THR A 65 -10.35 -10.02 0.10
C THR A 65 -10.43 -8.50 -0.01
N ALA A 66 -9.37 -7.85 -0.52
CA ALA A 66 -9.37 -6.44 -0.85
C ALA A 66 -8.43 -6.15 -2.02
N GLY A 67 -8.76 -5.14 -2.82
CA GLY A 67 -7.92 -4.59 -3.87
C GLY A 67 -7.81 -3.08 -3.71
N PHE A 68 -8.23 -2.31 -4.70
CA PHE A 68 -8.41 -0.87 -4.54
C PHE A 68 -9.38 -0.55 -3.40
N ARG A 69 -9.10 0.54 -2.67
CA ARG A 69 -9.97 1.09 -1.63
C ARG A 69 -9.97 2.62 -1.74
N SER A 70 -11.13 3.24 -1.80
CA SER A 70 -11.23 4.70 -1.81
C SER A 70 -10.72 5.33 -0.51
N LEU A 71 -10.45 6.64 -0.53
CA LEU A 71 -10.06 7.39 0.67
C LEU A 71 -11.14 7.33 1.76
N ALA A 72 -12.41 7.39 1.35
CA ALA A 72 -13.54 7.33 2.26
C ALA A 72 -13.62 5.97 2.97
N GLU A 73 -13.58 4.88 2.22
CA GLU A 73 -13.58 3.52 2.79
C GLU A 73 -12.37 3.28 3.71
N GLN A 74 -11.20 3.82 3.36
CA GLN A 74 -10.02 3.71 4.22
C GLN A 74 -10.18 4.49 5.52
N ASN A 75 -10.79 5.68 5.48
CA ASN A 75 -11.10 6.44 6.69
C ASN A 75 -12.11 5.71 7.57
N GLU A 76 -13.15 5.08 7.00
CA GLU A 76 -14.09 4.25 7.76
C GLU A 76 -13.38 3.08 8.47
N LEU A 77 -12.44 2.41 7.79
CA LEU A 77 -11.63 1.37 8.44
C LEU A 77 -10.71 1.91 9.53
N TYR A 78 -10.15 3.11 9.33
CA TYR A 78 -9.33 3.77 10.32
C TYR A 78 -10.12 4.10 11.60
N GLU A 79 -11.40 4.45 11.49
CA GLU A 79 -12.21 4.79 12.66
C GLU A 79 -12.62 3.59 13.53
N LYS A 80 -12.56 2.35 13.00
CA LYS A 80 -12.83 1.11 13.76
C LYS A 80 -11.87 0.95 14.94
N GLY A 81 -12.43 0.69 16.12
CA GLY A 81 -11.68 0.57 17.38
C GLY A 81 -11.11 1.90 17.90
N ARG A 82 -11.46 3.03 17.26
CA ARG A 82 -11.12 4.39 17.68
C ARG A 82 -12.40 5.15 18.04
N SER A 83 -13.06 5.76 17.07
CA SER A 83 -14.35 6.42 17.26
C SER A 83 -15.53 5.47 17.04
N ASP A 84 -15.33 4.39 16.29
CA ASP A 84 -16.29 3.32 16.08
C ASP A 84 -15.96 2.05 16.87
N SER A 85 -16.97 1.21 17.11
CA SER A 85 -16.80 -0.10 17.74
C SER A 85 -15.99 -1.08 16.88
N GLY A 86 -15.37 -2.07 17.52
CA GLY A 86 -14.61 -3.12 16.85
C GLY A 86 -13.12 -3.06 17.19
N ASN A 87 -12.34 -3.86 16.48
CA ASN A 87 -10.88 -3.88 16.63
C ASN A 87 -10.23 -2.90 15.65
N ILE A 88 -9.07 -2.36 16.04
CA ILE A 88 -8.22 -1.61 15.11
C ILE A 88 -7.74 -2.58 14.03
N VAL A 89 -8.15 -2.32 12.78
CA VAL A 89 -7.77 -3.12 11.60
C VAL A 89 -6.74 -2.43 10.71
N THR A 90 -6.49 -1.13 10.93
CA THR A 90 -5.48 -0.35 10.20
C THR A 90 -5.00 0.83 11.05
N ASN A 91 -3.77 1.26 10.78
CA ASN A 91 -3.20 2.52 11.28
C ASN A 91 -3.14 3.62 10.21
N ALA A 92 -3.49 3.31 8.96
CA ALA A 92 -3.44 4.24 7.83
C ALA A 92 -4.80 4.92 7.62
N ARG A 93 -4.80 6.25 7.53
CA ARG A 93 -5.94 7.05 7.06
C ARG A 93 -6.06 6.98 5.54
N GLY A 94 -7.13 7.53 4.99
CA GLY A 94 -7.27 7.76 3.56
C GLY A 94 -6.05 8.51 3.00
N GLY A 95 -5.40 7.92 2.01
CA GLY A 95 -4.22 8.45 1.35
C GLY A 95 -2.90 7.99 2.00
N GLU A 96 -2.97 7.20 3.07
CA GLU A 96 -1.81 6.63 3.74
C GLU A 96 -1.64 5.12 3.47
N SER A 97 -2.57 4.53 2.73
CA SER A 97 -2.57 3.10 2.36
C SER A 97 -2.33 2.91 0.87
N LEU A 98 -1.52 1.91 0.49
CA LEU A 98 -1.28 1.58 -0.92
C LEU A 98 -2.54 1.07 -1.64
N HIS A 99 -3.56 0.60 -0.90
CA HIS A 99 -4.88 0.31 -1.47
C HIS A 99 -5.53 1.56 -2.09
N ASN A 100 -5.26 2.76 -1.54
CA ASN A 100 -5.79 4.02 -2.06
C ASN A 100 -5.18 4.44 -3.40
N PHE A 101 -4.10 3.79 -3.80
CA PHE A 101 -3.40 4.06 -5.06
C PHE A 101 -3.52 2.88 -6.04
N GLY A 102 -4.33 1.87 -5.71
CA GLY A 102 -4.48 0.65 -6.54
C GLY A 102 -3.23 -0.24 -6.54
N LEU A 103 -2.36 -0.10 -5.54
CA LEU A 103 -1.03 -0.74 -5.50
C LEU A 103 -0.90 -1.88 -4.48
N ALA A 104 -2.03 -2.31 -3.90
CA ALA A 104 -2.05 -3.37 -2.89
C ALA A 104 -3.27 -4.27 -3.03
N ILE A 105 -3.13 -5.51 -2.55
CA ILE A 105 -4.16 -6.51 -2.43
C ILE A 105 -4.04 -7.19 -1.07
N ASP A 106 -5.17 -7.61 -0.52
CA ASP A 106 -5.23 -8.52 0.64
C ASP A 106 -5.70 -9.89 0.17
N PHE A 107 -5.11 -10.95 0.71
CA PHE A 107 -5.53 -12.32 0.41
C PHE A 107 -5.94 -13.12 1.64
N ALA A 108 -6.71 -14.17 1.40
CA ALA A 108 -6.97 -15.25 2.36
C ALA A 108 -6.91 -16.60 1.65
N LEU A 109 -6.64 -17.66 2.40
CA LEU A 109 -6.73 -19.03 1.90
C LEU A 109 -8.19 -19.49 1.95
N LEU A 110 -8.58 -20.42 1.08
CA LEU A 110 -9.80 -21.19 1.26
C LEU A 110 -9.44 -22.57 1.82
N ASN A 111 -10.15 -22.99 2.87
CA ASN A 111 -10.03 -24.34 3.38
C ASN A 111 -10.70 -25.36 2.42
N LYS A 112 -10.61 -26.65 2.76
CA LYS A 112 -11.22 -27.76 1.98
C LYS A 112 -12.75 -27.65 1.84
N GLN A 113 -13.42 -26.82 2.64
CA GLN A 113 -14.85 -26.53 2.58
C GLN A 113 -15.17 -25.29 1.72
N GLY A 114 -14.16 -24.59 1.21
CA GLY A 114 -14.32 -23.35 0.45
C GLY A 114 -14.53 -22.12 1.34
N GLU A 115 -14.23 -22.20 2.63
CA GLU A 115 -14.36 -21.09 3.57
C GLU A 115 -13.05 -20.32 3.69
N ALA A 116 -13.14 -18.99 3.73
CA ALA A 116 -11.99 -18.13 3.90
C ALA A 116 -11.37 -18.28 5.30
N ILE A 117 -10.06 -18.48 5.36
CA ILE A 117 -9.30 -18.62 6.59
C ILE A 117 -8.03 -17.75 6.57
N TRP A 118 -7.67 -17.25 7.75
CA TRP A 118 -6.47 -16.45 8.02
C TRP A 118 -5.50 -17.20 8.93
N ASP A 119 -5.26 -18.47 8.61
CA ASP A 119 -4.38 -19.35 9.37
C ASP A 119 -3.04 -19.52 8.64
N MET A 120 -2.00 -18.89 9.20
CA MET A 120 -0.65 -18.97 8.67
C MET A 120 0.01 -20.35 8.86
N SER A 121 -0.59 -21.24 9.65
CA SER A 121 -0.10 -22.60 9.88
C SER A 121 -0.84 -23.65 9.05
N TYR A 122 -1.88 -23.26 8.33
CA TYR A 122 -2.69 -24.16 7.51
C TYR A 122 -1.86 -24.83 6.40
N ASP A 123 -2.07 -26.12 6.25
CA ASP A 123 -1.48 -27.00 5.22
C ASP A 123 -2.63 -27.80 4.61
N GLY A 124 -3.35 -27.19 3.67
CA GLY A 124 -4.51 -27.76 3.00
C GLY A 124 -4.16 -28.70 1.86
N ASN A 125 -2.96 -28.55 1.29
CA ASN A 125 -2.44 -29.44 0.25
C ASN A 125 -1.67 -30.66 0.81
N ASP A 126 -1.56 -30.76 2.15
CA ASP A 126 -0.96 -31.86 2.91
C ASP A 126 0.52 -32.14 2.53
N ASN A 127 1.28 -31.10 2.16
CA ASN A 127 2.66 -31.24 1.71
C ASN A 127 3.73 -31.03 2.81
N GLY A 128 3.29 -30.73 4.03
CA GLY A 128 4.12 -30.49 5.20
C GLY A 128 4.65 -29.05 5.30
N LYS A 129 4.10 -28.11 4.52
CA LYS A 129 4.44 -26.69 4.55
C LYS A 129 3.19 -25.85 4.75
N SER A 130 3.38 -24.66 5.32
CA SER A 130 2.30 -23.68 5.41
C SER A 130 1.94 -23.17 4.00
N ASP A 131 0.68 -23.37 3.63
CA ASP A 131 0.09 -22.84 2.40
C ASP A 131 0.22 -21.32 2.34
N TRP A 132 0.04 -20.64 3.48
CA TRP A 132 0.20 -19.19 3.58
C TRP A 132 1.62 -18.75 3.18
N MET A 133 2.63 -19.45 3.68
CA MET A 133 4.03 -19.13 3.38
C MET A 133 4.42 -19.50 1.95
N GLU A 134 3.78 -20.51 1.36
CA GLU A 134 3.93 -20.82 -0.05
C GLU A 134 3.34 -19.71 -0.93
N VAL A 135 2.13 -19.21 -0.63
CA VAL A 135 1.52 -18.07 -1.33
C VAL A 135 2.38 -16.83 -1.22
N VAL A 136 2.90 -16.52 -0.02
CA VAL A 136 3.85 -15.40 0.19
C VAL A 136 5.10 -15.57 -0.66
N THR A 137 5.64 -16.78 -0.77
CA THR A 137 6.83 -17.05 -1.59
C THR A 137 6.56 -16.80 -3.07
N ILE A 138 5.39 -17.23 -3.57
CA ILE A 138 4.95 -16.96 -4.95
C ILE A 138 4.79 -15.46 -5.15
N ALA A 139 4.07 -14.77 -4.26
CA ALA A 139 3.81 -13.34 -4.36
C ALA A 139 5.13 -12.53 -4.42
N LYS A 140 6.11 -12.84 -3.57
CA LYS A 140 7.44 -12.23 -3.62
C LYS A 140 8.16 -12.51 -4.94
N GLY A 141 8.05 -13.72 -5.48
CA GLY A 141 8.57 -14.07 -6.80
C GLY A 141 7.94 -13.26 -7.93
N LEU A 142 6.68 -12.84 -7.78
CA LEU A 142 5.96 -11.97 -8.71
C LEU A 142 6.24 -10.48 -8.51
N GLY A 143 7.03 -10.11 -7.49
CA GLY A 143 7.43 -8.74 -7.20
C GLY A 143 6.60 -8.02 -6.14
N PHE A 144 5.75 -8.71 -5.40
CA PHE A 144 5.08 -8.15 -4.23
C PHE A 144 6.00 -8.07 -3.02
N ASP A 145 5.92 -6.97 -2.28
CA ASP A 145 6.31 -6.89 -0.88
C ASP A 145 5.19 -7.47 0.00
N TRP A 146 5.55 -8.10 1.12
CA TRP A 146 4.59 -8.71 2.05
C TRP A 146 4.52 -7.97 3.38
N GLY A 147 3.30 -7.67 3.85
CA GLY A 147 3.08 -6.96 5.12
C GLY A 147 3.51 -7.73 6.37
N GLY A 148 3.65 -9.06 6.29
CA GLY A 148 4.22 -9.87 7.36
C GLY A 148 5.72 -9.66 7.62
N ASP A 149 6.45 -9.07 6.65
CA ASP A 149 7.86 -8.71 6.81
C ASP A 149 8.07 -7.35 7.49
N TRP A 150 7.01 -6.57 7.70
CA TRP A 150 7.12 -5.25 8.32
C TRP A 150 7.66 -5.37 9.75
N ALA A 151 8.56 -4.44 10.12
CA ALA A 151 9.15 -4.42 11.46
C ALA A 151 8.16 -4.00 12.55
N GLY A 152 7.11 -3.26 12.17
CA GLY A 152 6.09 -2.73 13.06
C GLY A 152 4.80 -3.55 13.07
N PHE A 153 3.67 -2.87 12.91
CA PHE A 153 2.34 -3.48 12.81
C PHE A 153 2.29 -4.41 11.60
N LYS A 154 2.44 -5.72 11.82
CA LYS A 154 2.43 -6.71 10.74
C LYS A 154 1.02 -6.93 10.23
N ASP A 155 0.88 -6.88 8.92
CA ASP A 155 -0.37 -7.13 8.21
C ASP A 155 -0.18 -8.35 7.30
N TYR A 156 -0.57 -9.52 7.80
CA TYR A 156 -0.25 -10.78 7.12
C TYR A 156 -1.00 -10.98 5.79
N PRO A 157 -2.27 -10.56 5.63
CA PRO A 157 -2.96 -10.60 4.33
C PRO A 157 -2.34 -9.70 3.26
N HIS A 158 -1.64 -8.63 3.66
CA HIS A 158 -1.29 -7.52 2.79
C HIS A 158 -0.12 -7.84 1.85
N LEU A 159 -0.33 -7.57 0.56
CA LEU A 159 0.68 -7.62 -0.50
C LEU A 159 0.66 -6.30 -1.27
N GLN A 160 1.84 -5.73 -1.57
CA GLN A 160 1.92 -4.45 -2.29
C GLN A 160 3.06 -4.39 -3.32
N MET A 161 2.90 -3.52 -4.33
CA MET A 161 3.96 -3.18 -5.27
C MET A 161 4.16 -1.67 -5.31
N THR A 162 5.28 -1.19 -4.77
CA THR A 162 5.57 0.26 -4.70
C THR A 162 6.09 0.84 -6.02
N PHE A 163 6.62 0.00 -6.90
CA PHE A 163 7.34 0.41 -8.11
C PHE A 163 8.50 1.39 -7.82
N GLY A 164 9.08 1.32 -6.61
CA GLY A 164 10.13 2.21 -6.14
C GLY A 164 9.65 3.60 -5.71
N LEU A 165 8.33 3.84 -5.64
CA LEU A 165 7.76 5.09 -5.14
C LEU A 165 7.54 5.03 -3.64
N SER A 166 7.86 6.12 -2.96
CA SER A 166 7.46 6.31 -1.56
C SER A 166 5.98 6.71 -1.46
N LEU A 167 5.35 6.46 -0.30
CA LEU A 167 3.99 6.93 -0.01
C LEU A 167 3.85 8.44 -0.26
N ARG A 168 4.84 9.22 0.18
CA ARG A 168 4.88 10.66 -0.02
C ARG A 168 4.87 11.06 -1.49
N GLU A 169 5.55 10.31 -2.35
CA GLU A 169 5.56 10.55 -3.79
C GLU A 169 4.21 10.24 -4.43
N LEU A 170 3.57 9.15 -4.01
CA LEU A 170 2.21 8.81 -4.43
C LEU A 170 1.21 9.91 -4.02
N GLN A 171 1.32 10.39 -2.78
CA GLN A 171 0.53 11.52 -2.30
C GLN A 171 0.89 12.85 -2.97
N GLN A 172 1.96 12.92 -3.76
CA GLN A 172 2.28 14.09 -4.60
C GLN A 172 1.83 13.88 -6.06
N GLY A 173 1.03 12.84 -6.33
CA GLY A 173 0.51 12.51 -7.64
C GLY A 173 1.50 11.79 -8.55
N LYS A 174 2.66 11.33 -8.05
CA LYS A 174 3.51 10.44 -8.86
C LYS A 174 2.82 9.09 -9.02
N GLN A 175 2.86 8.56 -10.23
CA GLN A 175 2.31 7.24 -10.56
C GLN A 175 3.43 6.30 -11.05
N PRO A 176 3.26 4.97 -10.92
CA PRO A 176 4.19 4.00 -11.49
C PRO A 176 4.40 4.25 -12.99
N LYS A 177 5.66 4.26 -13.44
CA LYS A 177 6.02 4.50 -14.85
C LYS A 177 5.86 3.21 -15.68
N GLY A 178 5.44 3.37 -16.93
CA GLY A 178 5.43 2.27 -17.92
C GLY A 178 4.14 1.47 -17.98
N GLN A 179 3.01 2.11 -17.68
CA GLN A 179 1.67 1.58 -17.94
C GLN A 179 1.34 1.69 -19.44
#